data_AF-A0A013T0P0-F1
#
_entry.id   AF-A0A013T0P0-F1
#
_cell.length_a   1.000
_cell.length_b   1.000
_cell.length_c   1.000
_cell.angle_alpha   90.00
_cell.angle_beta   90.00
_cell.angle_gamma   90.00
#
_symmetry.space_group_name_H-M   'P 1'
#
loop_
_entity.id
_entity.type
_entity.pdbx_description
1 polymer ?
#
loop_
_entity_poly.entity_id
_entity_poly.type
_entity_poly.pdbx_seq_one_letter_code
_entity_poly.pdbx_strand_id
1 'polypeptide(L)' 'MGTYKILYASQNYAFFAAADSSHEFIIIEALGSDFDINHIVTYDGITVFNKTLGEETYAIVQTETNEKGAIAFLRSIK' A
#
# COMPACT_ATOMS: atom_id res chain seq x y z
N MET A 1 -5.23 13.85 1.32
CA MET A 1 -4.39 12.88 2.04
C MET A 1 -5.28 11.81 2.65
N GLY A 2 -5.36 10.64 2.01
CA GLY A 2 -6.10 9.49 2.53
C GLY A 2 -5.27 8.71 3.55
N THR A 3 -5.93 8.08 4.53
CA THR A 3 -5.28 7.17 5.48
C THR A 3 -5.68 5.75 5.12
N TYR A 4 -4.68 4.89 4.94
CA TYR A 4 -4.87 3.51 4.52
C TYR A 4 -4.20 2.57 5.52
N LYS A 5 -4.76 1.38 5.71
CA LYS A 5 -4.15 0.29 6.46
C LYS A 5 -3.67 -0.77 5.48
N ILE A 6 -2.41 -1.21 5.60
CA ILE A 6 -1.89 -2.31 4.79
C ILE A 6 -2.55 -3.62 5.23
N LEU A 7 -3.15 -4.32 4.27
CA LEU A 7 -3.90 -5.56 4.50
C LEU A 7 -3.25 -6.77 3.84
N TYR A 8 -2.60 -6.57 2.69
CA TYR A 8 -2.02 -7.64 1.89
C TYR A 8 -0.62 -7.27 1.39
N ALA A 9 0.19 -8.29 1.13
CA ALA A 9 1.52 -8.16 0.54
C ALA A 9 1.70 -9.18 -0.58
N SER A 10 2.54 -8.86 -1.56
CA SER A 10 3.05 -9.82 -2.54
C SER A 10 3.99 -10.83 -1.86
N GLN A 11 4.21 -11.99 -2.50
CA GLN A 11 5.04 -13.05 -1.92
C GLN A 11 6.49 -12.61 -1.64
N ASN A 12 7.02 -11.72 -2.47
CA ASN A 12 8.35 -11.16 -2.36
C ASN A 12 8.42 -9.89 -1.50
N TYR A 13 7.30 -9.45 -0.89
CA TYR A 13 7.20 -8.22 -0.09
C TYR A 13 7.62 -6.94 -0.84
N ALA A 14 7.63 -6.94 -2.17
CA ALA A 14 7.90 -5.75 -2.97
C ALA A 14 6.65 -4.88 -3.18
N PHE A 15 5.45 -5.45 -3.05
CA PHE A 15 4.18 -4.74 -3.24
C PHE A 15 3.23 -5.00 -2.09
N PHE A 16 2.49 -3.95 -1.70
CA PHE A 16 1.53 -3.99 -0.61
C PHE A 16 0.20 -3.42 -1.06
N ALA A 17 -0.92 -4.02 -0.65
CA ALA A 17 -2.23 -3.42 -0.81
C ALA A 17 -2.70 -2.83 0.51
N ALA A 18 -3.10 -1.57 0.48
CA ALA A 18 -3.67 -0.86 1.61
C ALA A 18 -5.08 -0.37 1.28
N ALA A 19 -5.96 -0.34 2.28
CA ALA A 19 -7.34 0.11 2.11
C ALA A 19 -7.68 1.22 3.11
N ASP A 20 -8.53 2.16 2.69
CA ASP A 20 -9.08 3.18 3.58
C ASP A 20 -10.41 2.72 4.20
N SER A 21 -11.04 3.60 4.99
CA SER A 21 -12.35 3.33 5.60
C SER A 21 -13.49 3.18 4.60
N SER A 22 -13.32 3.69 3.39
CA SER A 22 -14.29 3.62 2.28
C SER A 22 -14.10 2.36 1.44
N HIS A 23 -13.13 1.50 1.78
CA HIS A 23 -12.72 0.32 1.01
C HIS A 23 -12.17 0.66 -0.39
N GLU A 24 -11.60 1.85 -0.56
CA GLU A 24 -10.76 2.15 -1.71
C GLU A 24 -9.36 1.57 -1.47
N PHE A 25 -8.78 0.96 -2.51
CA PHE A 25 -7.50 0.29 -2.41
C PHE A 25 -6.40 1.08 -3.10
N ILE A 26 -5.22 1.03 -2.51
CA ILE A 26 -3.98 1.45 -3.15
C ILE A 26 -2.99 0.29 -3.13
N ILE A 27 -2.24 0.17 -4.21
CA ILE A 27 -1.06 -0.69 -4.30
C ILE A 27 0.16 0.18 -4.13
N ILE A 28 1.05 -0.22 -3.23
CA ILE A 28 2.27 0.47 -2.85
C ILE A 28 3.44 -0.42 -3.29
N GLU A 29 4.29 0.09 -4.17
CA GLU A 29 5.58 -0.53 -4.48
C GLU A 29 6.62 -0.05 -3.46
N ALA A 30 7.18 -1.00 -2.71
CA ALA A 30 8.16 -0.75 -1.66
C ALA A 30 9.57 -0.64 -2.26
N LEU A 31 9.97 0.57 -2.67
CA LEU A 31 11.26 0.85 -3.30
C LEU A 31 12.42 0.86 -2.28
N GLY A 32 12.59 -0.25 -1.54
CA GLY A 32 13.52 -0.36 -0.42
C GLY A 32 12.97 0.18 0.90
N SER A 33 11.67 0.45 0.96
CA SER A 33 10.94 0.97 2.11
C SER A 33 10.38 -0.14 2.99
N ASP A 34 10.43 0.04 4.32
CA ASP A 34 9.89 -0.91 5.27
C ASP A 34 8.36 -0.75 5.44
N PHE A 35 7.62 -1.65 4.80
CA PHE A 35 6.19 -1.81 4.97
C PHE A 35 5.86 -3.20 5.52
N ASP A 36 4.80 -3.29 6.31
CA ASP A 36 4.29 -4.56 6.82
C ASP A 36 2.76 -4.51 6.95
N ILE A 37 2.15 -5.68 7.06
CA ILE A 37 0.74 -5.85 7.31
C ILE A 37 0.35 -5.14 8.61
N ASN A 38 -0.78 -4.43 8.58
CA ASN A 38 -1.29 -3.56 9.63
C ASN A 38 -0.57 -2.21 9.80
N HIS A 39 0.48 -1.91 9.03
CA HIS A 39 0.99 -0.54 9.00
C HIS A 39 -0.10 0.43 8.54
N ILE A 40 -0.13 1.60 9.18
CA ILE A 40 -1.00 2.71 8.80
C ILE A 40 -0.15 3.67 7.97
N VAL A 41 -0.62 3.97 6.77
CA VAL A 41 0.06 4.88 5.85
C VAL A 41 -0.86 6.02 5.47
N THR A 42 -0.29 7.17 5.15
CA THR A 42 -1.02 8.25 4.49
C THR A 42 -0.46 8.49 3.10
N TYR A 43 -1.36 8.70 2.15
CA TYR A 43 -1.02 9.00 0.76
C TYR A 43 -1.74 10.27 0.32
N ASP A 44 -1.01 11.21 -0.26
CA ASP A 44 -1.55 12.50 -0.72
C ASP A 44 -1.68 12.61 -2.24
N GLY A 45 -1.36 11.55 -2.99
CA GLY A 45 -1.31 11.55 -4.45
C GLY A 45 0.12 11.62 -5.00
N ILE A 46 1.11 11.89 -4.16
CA ILE A 46 2.52 12.02 -4.55
C ILE A 46 3.41 11.21 -3.60
N THR A 47 3.23 11.38 -2.30
CA THR A 47 4.11 10.84 -1.27
C THR A 47 3.37 9.89 -0.34
N VAL A 48 4.05 8.84 0.10
CA VAL A 48 3.58 7.94 1.15
C VAL A 48 4.33 8.26 2.45
N PHE A 49 3.58 8.42 3.55
CA PHE A 49 4.14 8.52 4.88
C PHE A 49 3.69 7.32 5.70
N ASN A 50 4.64 6.56 6.24
CA ASN A 50 4.36 5.44 7.12
C ASN A 50 4.15 5.96 8.54
N LYS A 51 2.88 6.05 8.96
CA LYS A 51 2.52 6.55 10.31
C LYS A 51 2.95 5.62 11.42
N THR A 52 3.03 4.32 11.16
CA THR A 52 3.43 3.34 12.17
C THR A 52 4.91 3.48 12.53
N LEU A 53 5.76 3.74 11.54
CA LEU A 53 7.20 3.94 11.74
C LEU A 53 7.58 5.43 11.97
N GLY A 54 6.71 6.35 11.58
CA GLY A 54 6.93 7.79 11.74
C GLY A 54 7.87 8.39 10.69
N GLU A 55 7.91 7.80 9.48
CA GLU A 55 8.83 8.20 8.42
C GLU A 55 8.13 8.44 7.07
N GLU A 56 8.70 9.37 6.30
CA GLU A 56 8.34 9.56 4.89
C GLU A 56 9.08 8.53 4.04
N THR A 57 8.41 7.99 3.04
CA THR A 57 8.95 6.85 2.30
C THR A 57 8.69 6.97 0.81
N TYR A 58 9.65 6.50 0.01
CA TYR A 58 9.55 6.52 -1.44
C TYR A 58 8.80 5.28 -1.92
N ALA A 59 7.61 5.48 -2.46
CA ALA A 59 6.81 4.41 -3.04
C ALA A 59 6.07 4.88 -4.28
N ILE A 60 5.90 3.97 -5.24
CA ILE A 60 4.99 4.18 -6.37
C ILE A 60 3.63 3.68 -5.95
N VAL A 61 2.59 4.49 -6.17
CA VAL A 61 1.22 4.16 -5.78
C VAL A 61 0.31 4.05 -6.99
N GLN A 62 -0.33 2.90 -7.12
CA GLN A 62 -1.42 2.67 -8.07
C GLN A 62 -2.74 2.58 -7.31
N THR A 63 -3.77 3.29 -7.77
CA THR A 63 -5.11 3.20 -7.21
C THR A 63 -5.87 2.02 -7.81
N GLU A 64 -6.49 1.20 -6.96
CA GLU A 64 -7.36 0.11 -7.35
C GLU A 64 -8.76 0.30 -6.77
N THR A 65 -9.78 0.01 -7.57
CA THR A 65 -11.18 0.32 -7.20
C THR A 65 -11.80 -0.68 -6.24
N ASN A 66 -11.18 -1.85 -6.05
CA ASN A 66 -11.71 -2.89 -5.19
C ASN A 66 -10.65 -3.90 -4.74
N GLU A 67 -10.97 -4.60 -3.66
CA GLU A 67 -10.12 -5.64 -3.05
C GLU A 67 -9.72 -6.74 -4.03
N LYS A 68 -10.66 -7.20 -4.86
CA LYS A 68 -10.40 -8.29 -5.82
C LYS A 68 -9.33 -7.90 -6.83
N GLY A 69 -9.37 -6.67 -7.34
CA GLY A 69 -8.37 -6.11 -8.24
C GLY A 69 -7.00 -6.03 -7.57
N ALA A 70 -6.96 -5.49 -6.34
CA ALA A 70 -5.73 -5.38 -5.57
C ALA A 70 -5.07 -6.75 -5.31
N ILE A 71 -5.85 -7.74 -4.87
CA ILE A 71 -5.34 -9.12 -4.64
C ILE A 71 -4.90 -9.78 -5.96
N ALA A 72 -5.64 -9.59 -7.04
CA ALA A 72 -5.27 -10.13 -8.34
C ALA A 72 -3.95 -9.54 -8.84
N PHE A 73 -3.73 -8.24 -8.65
CA PHE A 73 -2.47 -7.58 -8.95
C PHE A 73 -1.32 -8.21 -8.15
N LEU A 74 -1.44 -8.27 -6.82
CA LEU A 74 -0.39 -8.81 -5.95
C LEU A 74 -0.01 -10.26 -6.30
N ARG A 75 -0.96 -11.06 -6.79
CA ARG A 75 -0.73 -12.45 -7.23
C ARG A 75 -0.11 -12.55 -8.63
N SER A 76 -0.25 -11.52 -9.45
CA SER A 76 0.34 -11.49 -10.79
C SER A 76 1.83 -11.16 -10.78
N ILE A 77 2.28 -10.47 -9.73
CA ILE A 77 3.70 -10.23 -9.45
C ILE A 77 4.33 -11.53 -8.93
N LYS A 78 5.39 -11.99 -9.59
CA LYS A 78 6.18 -13.17 -9.21
C LYS A 78 7.26 -12.84 -8.19
#